data_AF-A0A382SW10-F1
#
_entry.id   AF-A0A382SW10-F1
#
_cell.length_a   1.000
_cell.length_b   1.000
_cell.length_c   1.000
_cell.angle_alpha   90.00
_cell.angle_beta   90.00
_cell.angle_gamma   90.00
#
_symmetry.space_group_name_H-M   'P 1'
#
loop_
_entity.id
_entity.type
_entity.pdbx_description
1 polymer ?
#
loop_
_entity_poly.entity_id
_entity_poly.type
_entity_poly.pdbx_seq_one_letter_code
_entity_poly.pdbx_strand_id
1 'polypeptide(L)' 'MQEFEVIVIGGGMVGLAFAIELSQKKNCSIAIVEP' A
#
# COMPACT_ATOMS: atom_id res chain seq x y z
N MET A 1 2.97 -18.28 3.20
CA MET A 1 2.80 -17.43 2.01
C MET A 1 2.68 -16.00 2.52
N GLN A 2 3.55 -15.07 2.10
CA GLN A 2 3.32 -13.65 2.42
C GLN A 2 2.21 -13.16 1.49
N GLU A 3 1.10 -12.70 2.08
CA GLU A 3 -0.12 -12.30 1.34
C GLU A 3 0.01 -10.89 0.74
N PHE A 4 0.87 -10.06 1.33
CA PHE A 4 1.20 -8.72 0.85
C PHE A 4 2.70 -8.49 0.95
N GLU A 5 3.26 -7.80 -0.04
CA GLU A 5 4.68 -7.42 -0.07
C GLU A 5 4.94 -6.12 0.70
N VAL A 6 3.93 -5.25 0.80
CA VAL A 6 4.01 -3.95 1.48
C VAL A 6 2.81 -3.74 2.38
N ILE A 7 3.04 -3.18 3.57
CA ILE A 7 1.99 -2.71 4.47
C ILE A 7 2.14 -1.20 4.66
N VAL A 8 1.07 -0.45 4.38
CA VAL A 8 0.96 0.99 4.62
C VAL A 8 0.08 1.21 5.84
N ILE A 9 0.62 1.85 6.88
CA ILE A 9 -0.13 2.21 8.08
C ILE A 9 -0.58 3.67 7.96
N GLY A 10 -1.89 3.88 7.82
CA GLY A 10 -2.53 5.18 7.62
C GLY A 10 -3.10 5.35 6.19
N GLY A 11 -4.42 5.18 6.05
CA GLY A 11 -5.18 5.32 4.79
C GLY A 11 -5.56 6.75 4.40
N GLY A 12 -4.89 7.77 4.94
CA GLY A 12 -5.12 9.17 4.56
C GLY A 12 -4.64 9.49 3.14
N MET A 13 -4.83 10.73 2.68
CA MET A 13 -4.48 11.16 1.31
C MET A 13 -3.05 10.78 0.90
N VAL A 14 -2.09 10.93 1.81
CA VAL A 14 -0.68 10.60 1.54
C VAL A 14 -0.47 9.09 1.42
N GLY A 15 -1.04 8.29 2.33
CA GLY A 15 -0.87 6.84 2.33
C GLY A 15 -1.49 6.18 1.11
N LEU A 16 -2.67 6.65 0.69
CA LEU A 16 -3.33 6.18 -0.53
C LEU A 16 -2.59 6.62 -1.79
N ALA A 17 -2.18 7.89 -1.90
CA ALA A 17 -1.41 8.37 -3.06
C ALA A 17 -0.10 7.58 -3.22
N PHE A 18 0.57 7.29 -2.11
CA PHE A 18 1.77 6.44 -2.11
C PHE A 18 1.46 5.01 -2.55
N ALA A 19 0.42 4.38 -2.00
CA ALA A 19 0.06 3.00 -2.35
C ALA A 19 -0.27 2.86 -3.84
N ILE A 20 -1.01 3.82 -4.41
CA ILE A 20 -1.33 3.86 -5.84
C ILE A 20 -0.05 3.94 -6.67
N GLU A 21 0.79 4.95 -6.41
CA GLU A 21 2.03 5.16 -7.16
C GLU A 21 3.00 3.97 -7.07
N LEU A 22 3.13 3.37 -5.88
CA LEU A 22 4.00 2.23 -5.66
C LEU A 22 3.49 0.96 -6.36
N SER A 23 2.19 0.69 -6.26
CA SER A 23 1.58 -0.48 -6.90
C SER A 23 1.77 -0.44 -8.42
N GLN A 24 1.62 0.73 -9.05
CA GLN A 24 1.81 0.92 -10.49
C GLN A 24 3.28 0.75 -10.91
N LYS A 25 4.23 1.26 -10.10
CA LYS A 25 5.67 1.20 -10.43
C LYS A 25 6.30 -0.17 -10.21
N LYS A 26 5.80 -0.93 -9.24
CA LYS A 26 6.47 -2.16 -8.77
C LYS A 26 5.64 -3.42 -8.95
N ASN A 27 4.39 -3.31 -9.43
CA ASN A 27 3.45 -4.43 -9.57
C ASN A 27 3.45 -5.31 -8.31
N CYS A 28 3.30 -4.66 -7.15
CA CYS A 28 3.38 -5.31 -5.85
C CYS A 28 2.03 -5.28 -5.14
N SER A 29 1.83 -6.28 -4.28
CA SER A 29 0.67 -6.42 -3.42
C SER A 29 0.82 -5.56 -2.16
N ILE A 30 -0.15 -4.68 -1.90
CA ILE A 30 -0.12 -3.72 -0.79
C ILE A 30 -1.35 -3.89 0.09
N ALA A 31 -1.15 -4.02 1.40
CA ALA A 31 -2.20 -3.88 2.39
C ALA A 31 -2.15 -2.47 3.01
N ILE A 32 -3.32 -1.85 3.18
CA ILE A 32 -3.45 -0.57 3.88
C ILE A 32 -4.18 -0.85 5.19
N VAL A 33 -3.62 -0.36 6.29
CA VAL A 33 -4.20 -0.49 7.63
C VAL A 33 -4.57 0.90 8.14
N GLU A 34 -5.84 1.09 8.44
CA GLU A 34 -6.36 2.28 9.16
C GLU A 34 -7.17 1.86 10.40
N PRO A 35 -7.38 2.76 11.39
CA PRO A 35 -8.32 2.53 12.49
C PRO A 35 -9.76 2.34 12.03
#